data_AF-A0A819S852-F1
#
_entry.id   AF-A0A819S852-F1
#
_cell.length_a   1.000
_cell.length_b   1.000
_cell.length_c   1.000
_cell.angle_alpha   90.00
_cell.angle_beta   90.00
_cell.angle_gamma   90.00
#
_symmetry.space_group_name_H-M   'P 1'
#
loop_
_entity.id
_entity.type
_entity.pdbx_description
1 polymer ?
#
loop_
_entity_poly.entity_id
_entity_poly.type
_entity_poly.pdbx_seq_one_letter_code
_entity_poly.pdbx_strand_id
1 'polypeptide(L)'
;LVYWKRYTDIRKLYDVLSRYHQAVYRPGKFPDFPEKSRFMERFDPVIVEERRVATKNFLNYVLQHLYLRTHEAYINFFQKGDKVLLPDVETVPLQPQVINSQSEVINNTNSITTLPTSTNESIIEPKEDEILLTTDENEQIENVTNNCAQILEDLNDLQFEQQKEINKEQEEFNLIKQEVDEVANLLSLPLATTTKNNDSP
;
A
#
# COMPACT_ATOMS: atom_id res chain seq x y z
N LEU A 1 -18.77 -6.06 8.56
CA LEU A 1 -17.33 -6.34 8.81
C LEU A 1 -16.61 -5.02 8.98
N VAL A 2 -15.88 -4.85 10.08
CA VAL A 2 -15.07 -3.64 10.33
C VAL A 2 -13.61 -4.04 10.50
N TYR A 3 -12.73 -3.27 9.86
CA TYR A 3 -11.28 -3.45 9.90
C TYR A 3 -10.64 -2.22 10.55
N TRP A 4 -9.86 -2.46 11.59
CA TRP A 4 -9.03 -1.42 12.20
C TRP A 4 -7.64 -1.47 11.57
N LYS A 5 -7.19 -0.35 11.01
CA LYS A 5 -5.92 -0.25 10.28
C LYS A 5 -5.17 1.01 10.67
N ARG A 6 -3.84 0.93 10.76
CA ARG A 6 -3.01 2.11 10.99
C ARG A 6 -2.89 2.92 9.70
N TYR A 7 -2.78 4.24 9.83
CA TYR A 7 -2.56 5.13 8.69
C TYR A 7 -1.33 4.74 7.87
N THR A 8 -0.26 4.28 8.53
CA THR A 8 0.97 3.81 7.87
C THR A 8 0.72 2.63 6.93
N ASP A 9 -0.20 1.73 7.28
CA ASP A 9 -0.52 0.57 6.45
C ASP A 9 -1.34 1.00 5.22
N ILE A 10 -2.28 1.92 5.41
CA ILE A 10 -3.06 2.52 4.33
C ILE A 10 -2.14 3.28 3.37
N ARG A 11 -1.16 4.03 3.91
CA ARG A 11 -0.18 4.76 3.10
C ARG A 11 0.67 3.82 2.25
N LYS A 12 1.14 2.70 2.82
CA LYS A 12 1.88 1.68 2.06
C LYS A 12 1.02 1.11 0.92
N LEU A 13 -0.26 0.81 1.19
CA LEU A 13 -1.18 0.35 0.15
C LEU A 13 -1.37 1.41 -0.95
N TYR A 14 -1.52 2.68 -0.57
CA TYR A 14 -1.62 3.80 -1.50
C TYR A 14 -0.39 3.88 -2.41
N ASP A 15 0.82 3.86 -1.84
CA ASP A 15 2.07 4.00 -2.61
C ASP A 15 2.23 2.87 -3.65
N VAL A 16 1.85 1.63 -3.29
CA VAL A 16 1.87 0.49 -4.22
C VAL A 16 0.84 0.65 -5.33
N LEU A 17 -0.42 0.95 -4.99
CA LEU A 17 -1.49 1.04 -5.98
C LEU A 17 -1.35 2.27 -6.89
N SER A 18 -0.78 3.36 -6.40
CA SER A 18 -0.51 4.56 -7.20
C SER A 18 0.53 4.28 -8.29
N ARG A 19 1.63 3.58 -7.94
CA ARG A 19 2.62 3.12 -8.92
C ARG A 19 2.03 2.17 -9.93
N TYR A 20 1.22 1.22 -9.47
CA TYR A 20 0.54 0.28 -10.36
C TYR A 20 -0.44 0.98 -11.31
N HIS A 21 -1.21 1.95 -10.83
CA HIS A 21 -2.09 2.77 -11.67
C HIS A 21 -1.32 3.45 -12.81
N GLN A 22 -0.15 4.03 -12.50
CA GLN A 22 0.72 4.65 -13.50
C GLN A 22 1.27 3.62 -14.50
N ALA A 23 1.70 2.46 -14.02
CA ALA A 23 2.27 1.40 -14.86
C ALA A 23 1.28 0.80 -15.87
N VAL A 24 -0.01 0.73 -15.52
CA VAL A 24 -1.06 0.20 -16.41
C VAL A 24 -1.59 1.28 -17.38
N TYR A 25 -1.02 2.50 -17.36
CA TYR A 25 -1.35 3.64 -18.22
C TYR A 25 -2.86 3.91 -18.34
N ARG A 26 -3.58 3.80 -17.22
CA ARG A 26 -5.02 4.02 -17.21
C ARG A 26 -5.34 5.52 -17.25
N PRO A 27 -6.37 5.92 -18.03
CA PRO A 27 -6.80 7.30 -18.05
C PRO A 27 -7.42 7.67 -16.70
N GLY A 28 -6.99 8.81 -16.16
CA GLY A 28 -7.52 9.33 -14.89
C GLY A 28 -6.41 9.78 -13.95
N LYS A 29 -6.75 10.70 -13.05
CA LYS A 29 -5.85 11.14 -11.98
C LYS A 29 -6.09 10.25 -10.75
N PHE A 30 -5.04 9.61 -10.28
CA PHE A 30 -5.06 8.91 -9.00
C PHE A 30 -5.26 9.94 -7.87
N PRO A 31 -6.07 9.66 -6.84
CA PRO A 31 -6.32 10.62 -5.77
C PRO A 31 -5.02 11.04 -5.06
N ASP A 32 -4.95 12.31 -4.68
CA ASP A 32 -3.82 12.84 -3.90
C ASP A 32 -3.86 12.28 -2.47
N PHE A 33 -2.70 12.14 -1.84
CA PHE A 33 -2.59 11.59 -0.48
C PHE A 33 -1.57 12.36 0.36
N PRO A 34 -1.93 12.75 1.60
CA PRO A 34 -1.10 13.62 2.43
C PRO A 34 0.25 12.99 2.74
N GLU A 35 1.30 13.80 2.77
CA GLU A 35 2.68 13.34 2.94
C GLU A 35 2.91 12.50 4.20
N LYS A 36 3.92 11.64 4.12
CA LYS A 36 4.26 10.65 5.14
C LYS A 36 4.80 11.28 6.43
N SER A 37 5.46 12.44 6.36
CA SER A 37 6.21 13.02 7.47
C SER A 37 5.58 14.32 7.98
N ARG A 38 4.85 14.23 9.08
CA ARG A 38 4.61 15.33 10.02
C ARG A 38 4.75 14.78 11.43
N PHE A 39 6.00 14.58 11.87
CA PHE A 39 6.29 13.76 13.05
C PHE A 39 5.74 14.37 14.35
N MET A 40 5.72 15.70 14.44
CA MET A 40 5.24 16.43 15.61
C MET A 40 3.74 16.72 15.59
N GLU A 41 3.16 16.92 14.42
CA GLU A 41 1.74 17.27 14.28
C GLU A 41 0.85 16.05 13.99
N ARG A 42 1.38 14.81 14.12
CA ARG A 42 0.66 13.59 13.71
C ARG A 42 -0.68 13.34 14.44
N PHE A 43 -0.87 13.99 15.59
CA PHE A 43 -2.09 13.92 16.41
C PHE A 43 -2.94 15.20 16.33
N ASP A 44 -2.51 16.18 15.54
CA ASP A 44 -3.32 17.39 15.30
C ASP A 44 -4.66 16.97 14.67
N PRO A 45 -5.81 17.41 15.23
CA PRO A 45 -7.12 17.06 14.70
C PRO A 45 -7.28 17.42 13.21
N VAL A 46 -6.65 18.50 12.74
CA VAL A 46 -6.68 18.91 11.33
C VAL A 46 -6.00 17.86 10.46
N ILE A 47 -4.85 17.34 10.90
CA ILE A 47 -4.11 16.29 10.17
C ILE A 47 -4.83 14.96 10.24
N VAL A 48 -5.42 14.61 11.38
CA VAL A 48 -6.21 13.39 11.53
C VAL A 48 -7.40 13.41 10.56
N GLU A 49 -8.10 14.53 10.46
CA GLU A 49 -9.23 14.70 9.55
C GLU A 49 -8.79 14.70 8.08
N GLU A 50 -7.70 15.40 7.74
CA GLU A 50 -7.12 15.37 6.39
C GLU A 50 -6.80 13.92 5.96
N ARG A 51 -6.14 13.15 6.83
CA ARG A 51 -5.82 11.74 6.57
C ARG A 51 -7.07 10.88 6.42
N ARG A 52 -8.12 11.14 7.21
CA ARG A 52 -9.40 10.43 7.12
C ARG A 52 -10.08 10.68 5.79
N VAL A 53 -10.16 11.94 5.36
CA VAL A 53 -10.75 12.34 4.07
C VAL A 53 -9.97 11.75 2.91
N ALA A 54 -8.64 11.88 2.92
CA ALA A 54 -7.78 11.31 1.88
C ALA A 54 -7.92 9.79 1.78
N THR A 55 -7.94 9.09 2.93
CA THR A 55 -8.18 7.64 2.98
C THR A 55 -9.53 7.28 2.38
N LYS A 56 -10.59 8.00 2.72
CA LYS A 56 -11.93 7.77 2.18
C LYS A 56 -11.95 7.94 0.65
N ASN A 57 -11.36 9.02 0.15
CA ASN A 57 -11.33 9.30 -1.29
C ASN A 57 -10.52 8.24 -2.04
N PHE A 58 -9.36 7.88 -1.51
CA PHE A 58 -8.52 6.80 -2.03
C PHE A 58 -9.26 5.46 -2.11
N LEU A 59 -9.88 5.01 -1.00
CA LEU A 59 -10.57 3.73 -0.98
C LEU A 59 -11.79 3.73 -1.90
N ASN A 60 -12.57 4.81 -1.93
CA ASN A 60 -13.69 4.95 -2.87
C ASN A 60 -13.23 4.86 -4.33
N TYR A 61 -12.10 5.51 -4.66
CA TYR A 61 -11.50 5.41 -5.99
C TYR A 61 -11.13 3.96 -6.32
N VAL A 62 -10.42 3.26 -5.43
CA VAL A 62 -10.06 1.85 -5.63
C VAL A 62 -11.31 0.99 -5.83
N LEU A 63 -12.38 1.20 -5.08
CA LEU A 63 -13.61 0.43 -5.21
C LEU A 63 -14.26 0.53 -6.60
N GLN A 64 -14.19 1.71 -7.23
CA GLN A 64 -14.71 1.95 -8.57
C GLN A 64 -13.89 1.26 -9.68
N HIS A 65 -12.64 0.86 -9.40
CA HIS A 65 -11.69 0.42 -10.41
C HIS A 65 -11.31 -1.05 -10.16
N LEU A 66 -11.89 -1.96 -10.96
CA LEU A 66 -11.72 -3.40 -10.75
C LEU A 66 -10.26 -3.85 -10.74
N TYR A 67 -9.43 -3.33 -11.65
CA TYR A 67 -8.02 -3.70 -11.77
C TYR A 67 -7.18 -3.37 -10.51
N LEU A 68 -7.60 -2.38 -9.70
CA LEU A 68 -6.96 -2.07 -8.42
C LEU A 68 -7.42 -3.00 -7.31
N ARG A 69 -8.70 -3.41 -7.32
CA ARG A 69 -9.26 -4.35 -6.33
C ARG A 69 -8.71 -5.76 -6.49
N THR A 70 -8.40 -6.17 -7.72
CA THR A 70 -7.84 -7.49 -8.02
C THR A 70 -6.34 -7.55 -7.75
N HIS A 71 -5.68 -6.42 -7.52
CA HIS A 71 -4.25 -6.39 -7.22
C HIS A 71 -3.96 -7.04 -5.86
N GLU A 72 -2.93 -7.87 -5.79
CA GLU A 72 -2.61 -8.66 -4.59
C GLU A 72 -2.43 -7.82 -3.35
N ALA A 73 -1.78 -6.65 -3.45
CA ALA A 73 -1.62 -5.72 -2.33
C ALA A 73 -2.97 -5.33 -1.69
N TYR A 74 -4.02 -5.09 -2.50
CA TYR A 74 -5.35 -4.77 -1.98
C TYR A 74 -5.98 -5.97 -1.29
N ILE A 75 -5.91 -7.15 -1.92
CA ILE A 75 -6.46 -8.39 -1.37
C ILE A 75 -5.78 -8.72 -0.04
N ASN A 76 -4.45 -8.73 -0.01
CA ASN A 76 -3.63 -9.00 1.17
C ASN A 76 -3.87 -7.98 2.29
N PHE A 77 -4.13 -6.71 1.96
CA PHE A 77 -4.41 -5.68 2.95
C PHE A 77 -5.66 -6.01 3.79
N PHE A 78 -6.73 -6.54 3.19
CA PHE A 78 -7.95 -6.91 3.91
C PHE A 78 -7.94 -8.34 4.47
N GLN A 79 -7.05 -9.21 3.97
CA GLN A 79 -6.84 -10.53 4.55
C GLN A 79 -6.00 -10.47 5.84
N LYS A 80 -4.94 -9.65 5.85
CA LYS A 80 -4.03 -9.49 6.99
C LYS A 80 -4.55 -8.43 7.96
N GLY A 81 -5.54 -8.71 8.80
CA GLY A 81 -5.97 -7.76 9.82
C GLY A 81 -7.01 -8.28 10.79
N ASP A 82 -7.07 -7.66 11.97
CA ASP A 82 -8.04 -7.98 13.02
C ASP A 82 -9.44 -7.62 12.53
N LYS A 83 -10.16 -8.65 12.09
CA LYS A 83 -11.58 -8.54 11.74
C LYS A 83 -12.34 -8.38 13.05
N VAL A 84 -12.90 -7.19 13.27
CA VAL A 84 -13.84 -7.00 14.37
C VAL A 84 -15.23 -7.31 13.83
N LEU A 85 -15.81 -8.40 14.33
CA LEU A 85 -17.24 -8.64 14.24
C LEU A 85 -17.87 -7.63 15.21
N LEU A 86 -18.53 -6.59 14.67
CA LEU A 86 -19.36 -5.75 15.50
C LEU A 86 -20.51 -6.61 16.03
N PRO A 87 -20.68 -6.78 17.35
CA PRO A 87 -22.00 -7.10 17.89
C PRO A 87 -22.89 -5.87 17.68
N ASP A 88 -24.19 -6.09 17.41
CA ASP A 88 -25.20 -5.03 17.38
C ASP A 88 -25.27 -4.34 18.76
N VAL A 89 -24.48 -3.31 19.01
CA VAL A 89 -24.63 -2.45 20.19
C VAL A 89 -24.24 -1.02 19.85
N GLU A 90 -25.16 -0.13 20.20
CA GLU A 90 -25.13 1.32 20.12
C GLU A 90 -23.78 1.93 20.54
N THR A 91 -23.37 2.93 19.77
CA THR A 91 -22.12 3.66 19.88
C THR A 91 -21.96 4.37 21.22
N VAL A 92 -21.16 3.80 22.13
CA VAL A 92 -20.50 4.57 23.19
C VAL A 92 -19.09 4.93 22.71
N PRO A 93 -18.75 6.22 22.51
CA PRO A 93 -17.41 6.61 22.10
C PRO A 93 -16.42 6.34 23.23
N LEU A 94 -15.37 5.57 22.93
CA LEU A 94 -14.25 5.31 23.84
C LEU A 94 -13.54 6.62 24.17
N GLN A 95 -13.59 7.03 25.44
CA GLN A 95 -12.81 8.17 25.94
C GLN A 95 -11.36 7.75 26.19
N PRO A 96 -10.37 8.61 25.85
CA PRO A 96 -8.97 8.33 26.13
C PRO A 96 -8.68 8.35 27.64
N GLN A 97 -8.09 7.26 28.13
CA GLN A 97 -7.61 7.14 29.51
C GLN A 97 -6.38 8.04 29.70
N VAL A 98 -6.47 9.02 30.60
CA VAL A 98 -5.34 9.88 30.99
C VAL A 98 -4.37 9.05 31.82
N ILE A 99 -3.16 8.82 31.32
CA ILE A 99 -2.08 8.20 32.10
C ILE A 99 -1.56 9.25 33.08
N ASN A 100 -1.89 9.06 34.36
CA ASN A 100 -1.45 9.94 35.45
C ASN A 100 0.00 9.58 35.82
N SER A 101 0.98 10.25 35.20
CA SER A 101 2.38 10.12 35.61
C SER A 101 2.71 11.19 36.65
N GLN A 102 2.63 10.82 37.92
CA GLN A 102 3.31 11.55 38.99
C GLN A 102 4.82 11.46 38.76
N SER A 103 5.49 12.59 38.55
CA SER A 103 6.93 12.69 38.80
C SER A 103 7.25 14.09 39.31
N GLU A 104 8.01 14.08 40.41
CA GLU A 104 8.30 15.20 41.28
C GLU A 104 9.35 16.15 40.68
N VAL A 105 9.08 17.43 40.87
CA VAL A 105 9.98 18.54 41.22
C VAL A 105 11.48 18.33 40.98
N ILE A 106 12.03 19.03 39.98
CA ILE A 106 13.34 19.67 40.13
C ILE A 106 13.25 21.09 39.54
N ASN A 107 13.19 22.07 40.44
CA ASN A 107 13.32 23.48 40.15
C ASN A 107 14.77 23.78 39.79
N ASN A 108 15.03 24.42 38.66
CA ASN A 108 16.22 25.25 38.49
C ASN A 108 15.85 26.52 37.73
N THR A 109 15.70 27.59 38.50
CA THR A 109 15.58 28.98 38.08
C THR A 109 16.89 29.43 37.44
N ASN A 110 16.83 30.07 36.27
CA ASN A 110 17.74 31.16 35.92
C ASN A 110 17.03 32.10 34.95
N SER A 111 16.65 33.25 35.50
CA SER A 111 16.04 34.40 34.83
C SER A 111 17.11 35.32 34.25
N ILE A 112 17.04 35.62 32.96
CA ILE A 112 17.54 36.87 32.32
C ILE A 112 16.64 37.04 31.06
N THR A 113 15.59 37.88 30.99
CA THR A 113 15.48 39.35 31.05
C THR A 113 16.23 40.08 29.93
N THR A 114 15.55 40.33 28.80
CA THR A 114 15.27 41.65 28.16
C THR A 114 15.23 41.60 26.63
N LEU A 115 14.13 42.12 26.07
CA LEU A 115 14.02 42.71 24.73
C LEU A 115 14.31 44.22 24.86
N PRO A 116 14.97 44.88 23.87
CA PRO A 116 14.20 45.79 23.02
C PRO A 116 14.67 45.86 21.53
N THR A 117 13.66 45.92 20.65
CA THR A 117 13.47 46.80 19.48
C THR A 117 14.67 47.54 18.87
N SER A 118 14.87 47.41 17.54
CA SER A 118 14.67 48.52 16.56
C SER A 118 15.45 48.30 15.25
N THR A 119 14.67 48.28 14.15
CA THR A 119 14.92 48.64 12.74
C THR A 119 16.26 49.28 12.34
N ASN A 120 16.81 48.80 11.21
CA ASN A 120 17.35 49.64 10.13
C ASN A 120 17.35 48.88 8.78
N GLU A 121 16.72 49.49 7.78
CA GLU A 121 16.69 49.09 6.36
C GLU A 121 17.99 49.48 5.64
N SER A 122 18.43 48.69 4.64
CA SER A 122 19.03 49.15 3.37
C SER A 122 19.67 47.99 2.57
N ILE A 123 18.95 47.55 1.53
CA ILE A 123 19.38 47.33 0.13
C ILE A 123 20.90 47.06 -0.15
N ILE A 124 21.22 45.94 -0.80
CA ILE A 124 21.90 45.77 -2.13
C ILE A 124 22.24 44.27 -2.36
N GLU A 125 22.12 43.87 -3.62
CA GLU A 125 22.05 42.54 -4.27
C GLU A 125 23.44 41.83 -4.51
N PRO A 126 23.53 40.72 -5.27
CA PRO A 126 24.00 39.39 -4.88
C PRO A 126 25.50 39.12 -5.16
N LYS A 127 26.08 38.12 -4.49
CA LYS A 127 27.33 37.47 -4.96
C LYS A 127 27.24 35.96 -4.78
N GLU A 128 27.30 35.30 -5.94
CA GLU A 128 27.71 33.92 -6.12
C GLU A 128 29.08 33.72 -5.47
N ASP A 129 29.26 32.64 -4.70
CA ASP A 129 30.39 31.72 -4.83
C ASP A 129 30.43 30.69 -3.67
N GLU A 130 30.76 29.47 -4.07
CA GLU A 130 31.38 28.38 -3.30
C GLU A 130 30.52 27.46 -2.41
N ILE A 131 30.21 26.31 -3.02
CA ILE A 131 29.90 25.01 -2.41
C ILE A 131 31.09 24.55 -1.57
N LEU A 132 30.90 24.39 -0.26
CA LEU A 132 31.81 23.62 0.60
C LEU A 132 31.03 22.44 1.20
N LEU A 133 31.21 21.26 0.60
CA LEU A 133 30.63 20.00 1.05
C LEU A 133 31.47 19.46 2.22
N THR A 134 30.88 19.38 3.41
CA THR A 134 31.52 18.79 4.60
C THR A 134 31.58 17.27 4.45
N THR A 135 32.75 16.70 4.73
CA THR A 135 33.21 15.34 4.42
C THR A 135 32.59 14.19 5.23
N ASP A 136 31.48 14.38 5.95
CA ASP A 136 30.93 13.36 6.86
C ASP A 136 29.66 12.65 6.35
N GLU A 137 29.14 13.01 5.17
CA GLU A 137 27.92 12.39 4.61
C GLU A 137 28.20 11.26 3.59
N ASN A 138 29.42 11.13 3.08
CA ASN A 138 29.73 10.21 1.98
C ASN A 138 29.76 8.72 2.37
N GLU A 139 30.12 8.39 3.62
CA GLU A 139 30.27 6.99 4.06
C GLU A 139 28.92 6.31 4.40
N GLN A 140 27.89 7.12 4.75
CA GLN A 140 26.52 6.61 4.94
C GLN A 140 25.81 6.38 3.60
N ILE A 141 26.08 7.20 2.59
CA ILE A 141 25.48 7.08 1.26
C ILE A 141 25.96 5.79 0.57
N GLU A 142 27.25 5.46 0.64
CA GLU A 142 27.78 4.24 0.01
C GLU A 142 27.18 2.95 0.61
N ASN A 143 27.04 2.89 1.93
CA ASN A 143 26.43 1.74 2.62
C ASN A 143 24.92 1.59 2.35
N VAL A 144 24.18 2.69 2.22
CA VAL A 144 22.75 2.65 1.84
C VAL A 144 22.59 2.23 0.38
N THR A 145 23.49 2.69 -0.50
CA THR A 145 23.43 2.38 -1.93
C THR A 145 23.76 0.91 -2.22
N ASN A 146 24.78 0.36 -1.54
CA ASN A 146 25.15 -1.05 -1.67
C ASN A 146 24.06 -2.01 -1.16
N ASN A 147 23.38 -1.66 -0.06
CA ASN A 147 22.24 -2.45 0.43
C ASN A 147 21.03 -2.39 -0.53
N CYS A 148 20.78 -1.24 -1.16
CA CYS A 148 19.69 -1.13 -2.14
C CYS A 148 19.94 -1.96 -3.40
N ALA A 149 21.19 -2.06 -3.88
CA ALA A 149 21.53 -2.87 -5.04
C ALA A 149 21.28 -4.37 -4.77
N GLN A 150 21.72 -4.87 -3.61
CA GLN A 150 21.50 -6.27 -3.23
C GLN A 150 20.01 -6.61 -3.09
N ILE A 151 19.22 -5.73 -2.47
CA ILE A 151 17.77 -5.94 -2.32
C ILE A 151 17.05 -5.96 -3.67
N LEU A 152 17.49 -5.17 -4.65
CA LEU A 152 16.90 -5.15 -5.99
C LEU A 152 17.22 -6.43 -6.77
N GLU A 153 18.40 -7.00 -6.59
CA GLU A 153 18.80 -8.28 -7.20
C GLU A 153 18.03 -9.45 -6.56
N ASP A 154 17.96 -9.50 -5.23
CA ASP A 154 17.21 -10.52 -4.48
C ASP A 154 15.70 -10.50 -4.82
N LEU A 155 15.13 -9.31 -5.07
CA LEU A 155 13.73 -9.17 -5.49
C LEU A 155 13.51 -9.66 -6.93
N ASN A 156 14.46 -9.41 -7.84
CA ASN A 156 14.36 -9.91 -9.21
C ASN A 156 14.47 -11.44 -9.26
N ASP A 157 15.36 -12.03 -8.48
CA ASP A 157 15.53 -13.49 -8.40
C ASP A 157 14.27 -14.16 -7.83
N LEU A 158 13.67 -13.56 -6.80
CA LEU A 158 12.41 -14.06 -6.24
C LEU A 158 11.23 -13.94 -7.21
N GLN A 159 11.18 -12.86 -8.01
CA GLN A 159 10.18 -12.70 -9.07
C GLN A 159 10.40 -13.71 -10.20
N PHE A 160 11.65 -14.03 -10.53
CA PHE A 160 11.98 -15.00 -11.58
C PHE A 160 11.59 -16.42 -11.18
N GLU A 161 11.89 -16.85 -9.94
CA GLU A 161 11.47 -18.18 -9.47
C GLU A 161 9.94 -18.28 -9.32
N GLN A 162 9.25 -17.25 -8.83
CA GLN A 162 7.78 -17.26 -8.81
C GLN A 162 7.19 -17.39 -10.22
N GLN A 163 7.72 -16.66 -11.19
CA GLN A 163 7.24 -16.74 -12.57
C GLN A 163 7.49 -18.11 -13.20
N LYS A 164 8.61 -18.75 -12.85
CA LYS A 164 8.94 -20.11 -13.28
C LYS A 164 8.00 -21.14 -12.67
N GLU A 165 7.63 -20.99 -11.40
CA GLU A 165 6.67 -21.85 -10.73
C GLU A 165 5.25 -21.68 -11.31
N ILE A 166 4.82 -20.45 -11.57
CA ILE A 166 3.56 -20.15 -12.28
C ILE A 166 3.53 -20.78 -13.67
N ASN A 167 4.61 -20.67 -14.44
CA ASN A 167 4.68 -21.27 -15.78
C ASN A 167 4.57 -22.80 -15.73
N LYS A 168 5.17 -23.43 -14.71
CA LYS A 168 5.09 -24.87 -14.49
C LYS A 168 3.66 -25.30 -14.12
N GLU A 169 3.00 -24.60 -13.20
CA GLU A 169 1.60 -24.89 -12.83
C GLU A 169 0.65 -24.71 -14.02
N GLN A 170 0.90 -23.71 -14.87
CA GLN A 170 0.11 -23.47 -16.08
C GLN A 170 0.29 -24.62 -17.10
N GLU A 171 1.48 -25.19 -17.21
CA GLU A 171 1.76 -26.33 -18.08
C GLU A 171 1.07 -27.60 -17.57
N GLU A 172 1.11 -27.86 -16.25
CA GLU A 172 0.35 -28.95 -15.63
C GLU A 172 -1.16 -28.78 -15.82
N PHE A 173 -1.68 -27.57 -15.66
CA PHE A 173 -3.08 -27.26 -15.89
C PHE A 173 -3.50 -27.51 -17.36
N ASN A 174 -2.65 -27.12 -18.32
CA ASN A 174 -2.93 -27.35 -19.73
C ASN A 174 -2.95 -28.85 -20.09
N LEU A 175 -2.06 -29.64 -19.49
CA LEU A 175 -2.03 -31.09 -19.67
C LEU A 175 -3.31 -31.76 -19.15
N ILE A 176 -3.73 -31.39 -17.93
CA ILE A 176 -4.98 -31.90 -17.34
C ILE A 176 -6.18 -31.49 -18.19
N LYS A 177 -6.21 -30.25 -18.67
CA LYS A 177 -7.29 -29.76 -19.54
C LYS A 177 -7.37 -30.57 -20.84
N GLN A 178 -6.24 -30.90 -21.45
CA GLN A 178 -6.21 -31.76 -22.64
C GLN A 178 -6.75 -33.16 -22.32
N GLU A 179 -6.39 -33.75 -21.19
CA GLU A 179 -6.88 -35.08 -20.78
C GLU A 179 -8.40 -35.07 -20.54
N VAL A 180 -8.93 -34.00 -19.93
CA VAL A 180 -10.37 -33.81 -19.75
C VAL A 180 -11.09 -33.65 -21.10
N ASP A 181 -10.51 -32.88 -22.03
CA ASP A 181 -11.08 -32.69 -23.37
C ASP A 181 -11.07 -34.00 -24.19
N GLU A 182 -10.04 -34.85 -24.04
CA GLU A 182 -9.98 -36.18 -24.65
C GLU A 182 -11.05 -37.12 -24.10
N VAL A 183 -11.24 -37.16 -22.77
CA VAL A 183 -12.29 -37.97 -22.14
C VAL A 183 -13.69 -37.50 -22.55
N ALA A 184 -13.91 -36.18 -22.63
CA ALA A 184 -15.18 -35.61 -23.08
C ALA A 184 -15.49 -35.98 -24.54
N ASN A 185 -14.48 -36.02 -25.41
CA ASN A 185 -14.66 -36.40 -26.80
C ASN A 185 -14.98 -37.89 -26.98
N LEU A 186 -14.41 -38.78 -26.15
CA LEU A 186 -14.72 -40.21 -26.14
C LEU A 186 -16.14 -40.52 -25.64
N LEU A 187 -16.66 -39.71 -24.72
CA LEU A 187 -18.03 -39.82 -24.21
C LEU A 187 -19.09 -39.29 -25.20
N SER A 188 -18.67 -38.55 -26.24
CA SER A 188 -19.57 -37.92 -27.21
C SER A 188 -19.82 -38.76 -28.48
N LEU A 189 -19.45 -40.05 -28.48
CA LEU A 189 -19.73 -40.95 -29.61
C LEU A 189 -21.26 -41.20 -29.78
N PRO A 190 -21.83 -41.01 -30.99
CA PRO A 190 -23.25 -41.23 -31.22
C PRO A 190 -23.59 -42.71 -31.20
N LEU A 191 -24.61 -43.08 -30.42
CA LEU A 191 -25.17 -44.42 -30.35
C LEU A 191 -25.71 -44.81 -31.73
N ALA A 192 -24.97 -45.66 -32.46
CA ALA A 192 -25.43 -46.21 -33.73
C ALA A 192 -26.67 -47.10 -33.48
N THR A 193 -27.85 -46.56 -33.75
CA THR A 193 -29.10 -47.30 -33.76
C THR A 193 -29.13 -48.20 -35.00
N THR A 194 -28.61 -49.42 -34.84
CA THR A 194 -28.95 -50.51 -35.76
C THR A 194 -30.10 -51.31 -35.17
N THR A 195 -31.29 -51.16 -35.74
CA THR A 195 -32.31 -52.21 -35.64
C THR A 195 -33.24 -52.15 -36.85
N LYS A 196 -32.79 -52.90 -37.86
CA LYS A 196 -33.54 -53.80 -38.75
C LYS A 196 -35.02 -53.49 -38.99
N ASN A 197 -35.27 -53.12 -40.24
CA ASN A 197 -36.39 -53.55 -41.08
C ASN A 197 -36.96 -54.91 -40.64
N ASN A 198 -38.28 -55.00 -40.51
CA ASN A 198 -39.02 -56.21 -40.85
C ASN A 198 -40.39 -55.82 -41.41
N ASP A 199 -40.58 -56.27 -42.64
CA ASP A 199 -41.78 -56.26 -43.45
C ASP A 199 -42.98 -56.95 -42.79
N SER A 200 -44.16 -56.35 -43.00
CA SER A 200 -45.47 -56.92 -43.43
C SER A 200 -46.08 -58.17 -42.75
N PRO A 201 -47.37 -58.46 -42.98
CA PRO A 201 -48.40 -57.75 -43.78
C PRO A 201 -49.59 -57.19 -42.99
#